data_AF-A0A3M8RD16-F1
#
_entry.id   AF-A0A3M8RD16-F1
#
_cell.length_a   1.000
_cell.length_b   1.000
_cell.length_c   1.000
_cell.angle_alpha   90.00
_cell.angle_beta   90.00
_cell.angle_gamma   90.00
#
_symmetry.space_group_name_H-M   'P 1'
#
loop_
_entity.id
_entity.type
_entity.pdbx_description
1 polymer ?
#
loop_
_entity_poly.entity_id
_entity_poly.type
_entity_poly.pdbx_seq_one_letter_code
_entity_poly.pdbx_strand_id
1 'polypeptide(L)'
;MSHDNPLQHPEVQVASGRGYLLTFLISTLLMGVSLLLVANHAMAPFGLMLVLSLCAGLAVIVQIYFLMHMDLSEAHIWNTVALVLTIPLFILAIGLTAWMFSTLYERTMVMLPTMHGMAGMVH
;
A
#
# COMPACT_ATOMS: atom_id res chain seq x y z
N MET A 1 28.64 20.05 40.96
CA MET A 1 27.76 20.13 39.77
C MET A 1 28.00 18.90 38.93
N SER A 2 27.14 17.89 39.08
CA SER A 2 27.20 16.66 38.30
C SER A 2 26.69 16.99 36.89
N HIS A 3 27.50 16.71 35.87
CA HIS A 3 27.05 16.77 34.48
C HIS A 3 26.16 15.55 34.22
N ASP A 4 24.85 15.73 34.36
CA ASP A 4 23.88 14.75 33.86
C ASP A 4 24.03 14.68 32.34
N ASN A 5 24.52 13.53 31.87
CA ASN A 5 24.78 13.29 30.47
C ASN A 5 23.42 13.13 29.75
N PRO A 6 23.01 14.04 28.86
CA PRO A 6 21.65 14.06 28.28
C PRO A 6 21.33 12.83 27.41
N LEU A 7 22.33 11.99 27.15
CA LEU A 7 22.21 10.74 26.38
C LEU A 7 21.76 9.53 27.22
N GLN A 8 21.60 9.68 28.54
CA GLN A 8 21.17 8.60 29.44
C GLN A 8 19.67 8.65 29.78
N HIS A 9 18.90 9.56 29.18
CA HIS A 9 17.46 9.58 29.36
C HIS A 9 16.80 8.34 28.71
N PRO A 10 15.89 7.64 29.42
CA PRO A 10 15.20 6.44 28.91
C PRO A 10 14.51 6.65 27.56
N GLU A 11 14.07 7.88 27.28
CA GLU A 11 13.45 8.31 26.02
C GLU A 11 14.34 8.14 24.78
N VAL A 12 15.68 8.14 24.94
CA VAL A 12 16.65 7.95 23.85
C VAL A 12 16.93 6.45 23.59
N GLN A 13 16.70 5.60 24.59
CA GLN A 13 16.97 4.15 24.50
C GLN A 13 15.77 3.33 24.02
N VAL A 14 14.54 3.89 24.08
CA VAL A 14 13.31 3.21 23.68
C VAL A 14 12.96 3.30 22.20
N ALA A 15 13.76 3.99 21.38
CA ALA A 15 13.65 3.95 19.92
C ALA A 15 14.21 2.62 19.38
N SER A 16 13.53 1.51 19.69
CA SER A 16 13.90 0.17 19.23
C SER A 16 13.58 0.02 17.74
N GLY A 17 14.44 0.60 16.89
CA GLY A 17 14.37 0.52 15.42
C GLY A 17 14.45 -0.91 14.85
N ARG A 18 14.64 -1.92 15.70
CA ARG A 18 14.76 -3.33 15.32
C ARG A 18 13.44 -3.92 14.82
N GLY A 19 12.31 -3.55 15.44
CA GLY A 19 10.98 -3.96 14.97
C GLY A 19 10.63 -3.31 13.63
N TYR A 20 10.99 -2.04 13.48
CA TYR A 20 10.80 -1.27 12.25
C TYR A 20 11.56 -1.89 11.06
N LEU A 21 12.84 -2.18 11.26
CA LEU A 21 13.69 -2.83 10.27
C LEU A 21 13.17 -4.21 9.85
N LEU A 22 12.68 -5.01 10.80
CA LEU A 22 12.16 -6.35 10.50
C LEU A 22 10.94 -6.28 9.58
N THR A 23 9.97 -5.43 9.89
CA THR A 23 8.75 -5.27 9.08
C THR A 23 9.04 -4.68 7.71
N PHE A 24 9.94 -3.69 7.65
CA PHE A 24 10.41 -3.13 6.38
C PHE A 24 11.05 -4.19 5.49
N LEU A 25 11.92 -5.04 6.05
CA LEU A 25 12.57 -6.12 5.31
C LEU A 25 11.56 -7.19 4.87
N ILE A 26 10.62 -7.58 5.74
CA ILE A 26 9.58 -8.57 5.40
C ILE A 26 8.69 -8.05 4.25
N SER A 27 8.19 -6.81 4.34
CA SER A 27 7.34 -6.21 3.31
C SER A 27 8.09 -6.05 1.98
N THR A 28 9.33 -5.55 2.03
CA THR A 28 10.19 -5.40 0.85
C THR A 28 10.47 -6.74 0.18
N LEU A 29 10.73 -7.79 0.97
CA LEU A 29 10.99 -9.14 0.46
C LEU A 29 9.72 -9.72 -0.18
N LEU A 30 8.55 -9.54 0.44
CA LEU A 30 7.28 -9.96 -0.13
C LEU A 30 6.99 -9.26 -1.47
N MET A 31 7.27 -7.95 -1.54
CA MET A 31 7.13 -7.16 -2.76
C MET A 31 8.10 -7.63 -3.86
N GLY A 32 9.34 -7.95 -3.49
CA GLY A 32 10.34 -8.54 -4.38
C GLY A 32 9.92 -9.90 -4.92
N VAL A 33 9.37 -10.78 -4.07
CA VAL A 33 8.82 -12.08 -4.48
C VAL A 33 7.65 -11.89 -5.46
N SER A 34 6.75 -10.96 -5.16
CA SER A 34 5.63 -10.59 -6.05
C SER A 34 6.14 -10.15 -7.44
N LEU A 35 7.20 -9.33 -7.47
CA LEU A 35 7.83 -8.86 -8.71
C LEU A 35 8.49 -9.98 -9.50
N LEU A 36 9.22 -10.88 -8.83
CA LEU A 36 9.86 -12.03 -9.48
C LEU A 36 8.83 -13.01 -10.04
N LEU A 37 7.72 -13.20 -9.32
CA LEU A 37 6.63 -14.07 -9.74
C LEU A 37 5.93 -13.56 -11.00
N VAL A 38 5.67 -12.24 -11.08
CA VAL A 38 5.11 -11.65 -12.31
C VAL A 38 6.12 -11.63 -13.45
N ALA A 39 7.40 -11.37 -13.19
CA ALA A 39 8.43 -11.34 -14.22
C ALA A 39 8.58 -12.68 -14.95
N ASN A 40 8.52 -13.80 -14.21
CA ASN A 40 8.67 -15.14 -14.77
C ASN A 40 7.45 -15.66 -15.56
N HIS A 41 6.30 -14.97 -15.55
CA HIS A 41 5.08 -15.33 -16.30
C HIS A 41 4.71 -16.84 -16.26
N ALA A 42 5.05 -17.53 -15.17
CA ALA A 42 5.03 -19.00 -15.12
C ALA A 42 3.63 -19.60 -14.92
N MET A 43 2.57 -18.78 -14.89
CA MET A 43 1.21 -19.18 -14.55
C MET A 43 0.16 -18.51 -15.43
N ALA A 44 -1.03 -19.11 -15.46
CA ALA A 44 -2.21 -18.55 -16.12
C ALA A 44 -2.54 -17.14 -15.59
N PRO A 45 -2.96 -16.20 -16.46
CA PRO A 45 -3.13 -14.79 -16.10
C PRO A 45 -4.08 -14.54 -14.93
N PHE A 46 -5.12 -15.37 -14.78
CA PHE A 46 -6.06 -15.28 -13.67
C PHE A 46 -5.42 -15.70 -12.32
N GLY A 47 -4.63 -16.77 -12.32
CA GLY A 47 -3.92 -17.22 -11.11
C GLY A 47 -2.87 -16.21 -10.65
N LEU A 48 -2.18 -15.59 -11.62
CA LEU A 48 -1.19 -14.55 -11.36
C LEU A 48 -1.84 -13.32 -10.71
N MET A 49 -2.98 -12.85 -11.24
CA MET A 49 -3.75 -11.75 -10.67
C MET A 49 -4.15 -12.01 -9.21
N LEU A 50 -4.67 -13.19 -8.91
CA LEU A 50 -5.11 -13.56 -7.56
C LEU A 50 -3.94 -13.56 -6.57
N VAL A 51 -2.81 -14.18 -6.94
CA VAL A 51 -1.62 -14.22 -6.08
C VAL A 51 -1.04 -12.83 -5.85
N LEU A 52 -0.97 -11.99 -6.87
CA LEU A 52 -0.50 -10.61 -6.72
C LEU A 52 -1.41 -9.78 -5.83
N SER A 53 -2.74 -9.91 -5.97
CA SER A 53 -3.70 -9.21 -5.10
C SER A 53 -3.55 -9.64 -3.65
N LEU A 54 -3.32 -10.92 -3.37
CA LEU A 54 -3.06 -11.40 -2.01
C LEU A 54 -1.73 -10.87 -1.46
N CYS A 55 -0.66 -10.92 -2.25
CA CYS A 55 0.65 -10.39 -1.87
C CYS A 55 0.58 -8.89 -1.56
N ALA A 56 -0.10 -8.12 -2.42
CA ALA A 56 -0.30 -6.69 -2.24
C ALA A 56 -1.16 -6.40 -0.99
N GLY A 57 -2.23 -7.15 -0.76
CA GLY A 57 -3.06 -7.03 0.44
C GLY A 57 -2.26 -7.30 1.71
N LEU A 58 -1.44 -8.36 1.73
CA LEU A 58 -0.56 -8.66 2.87
C LEU A 58 0.45 -7.54 3.11
N ALA A 59 1.09 -7.02 2.06
CA ALA A 59 2.06 -5.93 2.17
C ALA A 59 1.42 -4.68 2.78
N VAL A 60 0.20 -4.32 2.35
CA VAL A 60 -0.56 -3.20 2.91
C VAL A 60 -0.88 -3.42 4.39
N ILE A 61 -1.36 -4.61 4.76
CA ILE A 61 -1.65 -4.96 6.16
C ILE A 61 -0.40 -4.81 7.02
N VAL A 62 0.72 -5.37 6.57
CA VAL A 62 2.02 -5.29 7.24
C VAL A 62 2.49 -3.83 7.40
N GLN A 63 2.29 -2.99 6.38
CA GLN A 63 2.60 -1.56 6.44
C GLN A 63 1.70 -0.80 7.43
N ILE A 64 0.41 -1.14 7.49
CA ILE A 64 -0.56 -0.55 8.44
C ILE A 64 -0.18 -0.94 9.88
N TYR A 65 0.18 -2.20 10.13
CA TYR A 65 0.68 -2.65 11.44
C TYR A 65 1.91 -1.87 11.88
N PHE A 66 2.84 -1.58 10.97
CA PHE A 66 4.02 -0.77 11.25
C PHE A 66 3.67 0.69 11.55
N LEU A 67 2.78 1.30 10.77
CA LEU A 67 2.30 2.67 10.99
C LEU A 67 1.60 2.78 12.37
N MET A 68 0.99 1.68 12.83
CA MET A 68 0.37 1.53 14.14
C MET A 68 1.35 1.15 15.27
N HIS A 69 2.51 0.56 14.98
CA HIS A 69 3.47 0.07 15.98
C HIS A 69 4.50 1.13 16.41
N MET A 70 4.10 2.40 16.41
CA MET A 70 4.76 3.43 17.22
C MET A 70 3.84 3.71 18.40
N ASP A 71 4.03 2.92 19.46
CA ASP A 71 3.44 3.15 20.77
C ASP A 71 1.90 3.14 20.82
N LEU A 72 1.32 1.93 20.83
CA LEU A 72 0.17 1.64 21.71
C LEU A 72 0.63 1.67 23.20
N SER A 73 1.38 2.70 23.56
CA SER A 73 1.80 3.03 24.91
C SER A 73 0.99 4.25 25.32
N GLU A 74 0.48 4.26 26.55
CA GLU A 74 -0.41 5.30 27.08
C GLU A 74 0.18 6.73 26.97
N ALA A 75 1.49 6.86 26.70
CA ALA A 75 2.18 8.13 26.45
C ALA A 75 1.94 8.76 25.06
N HIS A 76 1.41 8.04 24.07
CA HIS A 76 1.35 8.48 22.65
C HIS A 76 -0.07 8.52 22.05
N ILE A 77 -1.04 9.03 22.80
CA ILE A 77 -2.45 9.21 22.36
C ILE A 77 -2.56 9.88 20.97
N TRP A 78 -1.65 10.82 20.66
CA TRP A 78 -1.60 11.52 19.38
C TRP A 78 -1.36 10.61 18.17
N ASN A 79 -0.61 9.52 18.30
CA ASN A 79 -0.39 8.59 17.20
C ASN A 79 -1.64 7.75 16.91
N THR A 80 -2.34 7.32 17.96
CA THR A 80 -3.63 6.61 17.83
C THR A 80 -4.69 7.48 17.15
N VAL A 81 -4.77 8.77 17.52
CA VAL A 81 -5.71 9.72 16.89
C VAL A 81 -5.35 9.96 15.42
N ALA A 82 -4.08 10.16 15.11
CA ALA A 82 -3.61 10.31 13.73
C ALA A 82 -3.94 9.07 12.89
N LEU A 83 -3.81 7.87 13.45
CA LEU A 83 -4.10 6.62 12.76
C LEU A 83 -5.60 6.42 12.48
N VAL A 84 -6.45 6.67 13.48
CA VAL A 84 -7.91 6.59 13.33
C VAL A 84 -8.41 7.56 12.26
N LEU A 85 -7.79 8.72 12.12
CA LEU A 85 -8.12 9.67 11.05
C LEU A 85 -7.52 9.25 9.69
N THR A 86 -6.33 8.65 9.67
CA THR A 86 -5.64 8.25 8.44
C THR A 86 -6.34 7.10 7.73
N ILE A 87 -6.87 6.09 8.44
CA ILE A 87 -7.53 4.93 7.83
C ILE A 87 -8.70 5.32 6.90
N PRO A 88 -9.71 6.08 7.36
CA PRO A 88 -10.81 6.48 6.49
C PRO A 88 -10.33 7.40 5.36
N LEU A 89 -9.38 8.30 5.63
CA LEU A 89 -8.78 9.15 4.57
C LEU A 89 -8.08 8.32 3.50
N PHE A 90 -7.37 7.26 3.88
CA PHE A 90 -6.66 6.37 2.97
C PHE A 90 -7.64 5.56 2.09
N ILE A 91 -8.69 5.02 2.70
CA ILE A 91 -9.77 4.30 1.99
C ILE A 91 -10.47 5.24 1.01
N LEU A 92 -10.82 6.46 1.47
CA LEU A 92 -11.43 7.46 0.63
C LEU A 92 -10.50 7.89 -0.50
N ALA A 93 -9.21 8.12 -0.24
CA ALA A 93 -8.26 8.54 -1.27
C ALA A 93 -8.13 7.50 -2.39
N ILE A 94 -7.92 6.22 -2.06
CA ILE A 94 -7.79 5.16 -3.06
C ILE A 94 -9.13 4.90 -3.75
N GLY A 95 -10.20 4.75 -2.98
CA GLY A 95 -11.52 4.44 -3.51
C GLY A 95 -12.06 5.56 -4.40
N LEU A 96 -11.94 6.81 -3.97
CA LEU A 96 -12.43 7.98 -4.71
C LEU A 96 -11.57 8.23 -5.95
N THR A 97 -10.24 8.02 -5.88
CA THR A 97 -9.37 8.12 -7.06
C THR A 97 -9.72 7.06 -8.09
N ALA A 98 -9.88 5.79 -7.67
CA ALA A 98 -10.26 4.70 -8.56
C ALA A 98 -11.65 4.93 -9.18
N TRP A 99 -12.62 5.35 -8.37
CA TRP A 99 -13.97 5.67 -8.84
C TRP A 99 -13.97 6.84 -9.81
N MET A 100 -13.25 7.93 -9.48
CA MET A 100 -13.11 9.10 -10.34
C MET A 100 -12.52 8.70 -11.69
N PHE A 101 -11.42 7.93 -11.71
CA PHE A 101 -10.82 7.48 -12.96
C PHE A 101 -11.75 6.56 -13.76
N SER A 102 -12.49 5.65 -13.12
CA SER A 102 -13.46 4.80 -13.82
C SER A 102 -14.58 5.62 -14.48
N THR A 103 -15.10 6.63 -13.77
CA THR A 103 -16.17 7.50 -14.28
C THR A 103 -15.67 8.45 -15.35
N LEU A 104 -14.45 8.98 -15.20
CA LEU A 104 -13.80 9.83 -16.19
C LEU A 104 -13.55 9.03 -17.47
N TYR A 105 -13.01 7.82 -17.36
CA TYR A 105 -12.74 6.92 -18.48
C TYR A 105 -14.00 6.71 -19.31
N GLU A 106 -15.13 6.35 -18.69
CA GLU A 106 -16.43 6.20 -19.37
C GLU A 106 -16.93 7.45 -20.09
N ARG A 107 -16.58 8.65 -19.60
CA ARG A 107 -17.07 9.92 -20.14
C ARG A 107 -16.15 10.58 -21.16
N THR A 108 -14.87 10.18 -21.20
CA THR A 108 -13.86 10.77 -22.11
C THR A 108 -13.42 9.83 -23.21
N MET A 109 -13.63 8.53 -23.06
CA MET A 109 -13.56 7.65 -24.21
C MET A 109 -14.76 7.96 -25.12
N VAL A 110 -14.52 8.78 -26.14
CA VAL A 110 -15.26 8.66 -27.40
C VAL A 110 -15.06 7.21 -27.80
N MET A 111 -16.15 6.42 -27.81
CA MET A 111 -16.20 5.15 -28.53
C MET A 111 -15.53 5.37 -29.88
N LEU A 112 -14.27 4.93 -30.02
CA LEU A 112 -13.63 4.89 -31.32
C LEU A 112 -14.44 3.84 -32.09
N PRO A 113 -15.14 4.20 -33.18
CA PRO A 113 -15.93 3.23 -33.92
C PRO A 113 -15.01 2.07 -34.26
N THR A 114 -15.27 0.90 -33.67
CA THR A 114 -14.58 -0.30 -34.05
C THR A 114 -14.85 -0.48 -35.54
N MET A 115 -13.80 -0.62 -36.35
CA MET A 115 -13.90 -0.69 -37.81
C MET A 115 -14.68 -1.92 -38.34
N HIS A 116 -15.40 -2.64 -37.46
CA HIS A 116 -16.35 -3.69 -37.79
C HIS A 116 -17.58 -3.19 -38.59
N GLY A 117 -17.80 -1.87 -38.70
CA GLY A 117 -18.87 -1.29 -39.53
C GLY A 117 -18.49 -0.93 -40.97
N MET A 118 -17.20 -0.96 -41.34
CA MET A 118 -16.74 -0.52 -42.66
C MET A 118 -16.63 -1.65 -43.70
N ALA A 119 -16.72 -2.92 -43.28
CA ALA A 119 -16.64 -4.08 -44.17
C ALA A 119 -17.96 -4.40 -44.89
N GLY A 120 -19.08 -3.77 -44.50
CA GLY A 120 -20.41 -3.99 -45.11
C GLY A 120 -20.79 -3.04 -46.25
N MET A 121 -19.90 -2.12 -46.64
CA MET A 121 -20.17 -1.09 -47.67
C MET A 121 -19.41 -1.33 -48.99
N VAL A 122 -18.87 -2.53 -49.20
CA VAL A 122 -18.14 -2.93 -50.43
C VAL A 122 -18.77 -4.11 -51.17
N HIS A 123 -20.08 -4.35 -50.95
CA HIS A 123 -20.87 -5.29 -51.75
C HIS A 123 -22.17 -4.65 -52.22
#